data_AF-A0A975LF19-F1
#
_entry.id   AF-A0A975LF19-F1
#
_cell.length_a   1.000
_cell.length_b   1.000
_cell.length_c   1.000
_cell.angle_alpha   90.00
_cell.angle_beta   90.00
_cell.angle_gamma   90.00
#
_symmetry.space_group_name_H-M   'P 1'
#
loop_
_entity.id
_entity.type
_entity.pdbx_description
1 polymer ?
#
loop_
_entity_poly.entity_id
_entity_poly.type
_entity_poly.pdbx_seq_one_letter_code
_entity_poly.pdbx_strand_id
1 'polypeptide(L)'
;MLEVRYIYNFNNKPVNEYTIKNGKYSLSVINIGATITKMIVPNKNDKLENIILRYYDYKDYKLNPYHLGCLIDTEKFTHLEPCGLNYYFECTFEDNTLIFTYRNNDDYIIVKYSLLNNMILIEYDTNFPINLSHVIFFNLSGNLKESILKHQLEIGSKTIDFKEDISYFRHFLNKDNETLLKLKFKDNGIGFNLDALNRDIYLSFGKYFNKEFFINKKNVARLYSGIGIVACGKKQNQFMSIEFFK
;
A
#
# COMPACT_ATOMS: atom_id res chain seq x y z
N MET A 1 -15.24 8.76 10.56
CA MET A 1 -15.53 7.81 11.66
C MET A 1 -14.32 6.90 11.86
N LEU A 2 -13.88 6.68 13.10
CA LEU A 2 -12.79 5.75 13.47
C LEU A 2 -13.38 4.45 14.03
N GLU A 3 -12.88 3.32 13.56
CA GLU A 3 -13.12 1.99 14.15
C GLU A 3 -11.78 1.35 14.53
N VAL A 4 -11.71 0.71 15.70
CA VAL A 4 -10.50 0.03 16.18
C VAL A 4 -10.84 -1.42 16.49
N ARG A 5 -10.09 -2.35 15.91
CA ARG A 5 -10.29 -3.79 16.09
C ARG A 5 -9.00 -4.43 16.59
N TYR A 6 -9.08 -5.08 17.75
CA TYR A 6 -7.99 -5.92 18.26
C TYR A 6 -7.68 -7.09 17.30
N ILE A 7 -6.40 -7.37 17.10
CA ILE A 7 -5.92 -8.44 16.21
C ILE A 7 -5.15 -9.51 16.99
N TYR A 8 -4.01 -9.17 17.60
CA TYR A 8 -3.17 -10.08 18.39
C TYR A 8 -2.20 -9.30 19.30
N ASN A 9 -1.51 -9.98 20.22
CA ASN A 9 -0.43 -9.38 21.02
C ASN A 9 0.96 -9.60 20.38
N PHE A 10 1.75 -8.53 20.30
CA PHE A 10 3.14 -8.54 19.85
C PHE A 10 4.01 -7.94 20.96
N ASN A 11 4.95 -8.71 21.52
CA ASN A 11 5.83 -8.28 22.60
C ASN A 11 5.08 -7.58 23.75
N ASN A 12 3.99 -8.19 24.22
CA ASN A 12 3.08 -7.66 25.26
C ASN A 12 2.34 -6.36 24.91
N LYS A 13 2.40 -5.89 23.66
CA LYS A 13 1.59 -4.78 23.17
C LYS A 13 0.43 -5.28 22.30
N PRO A 14 -0.77 -4.69 22.42
CA PRO A 14 -1.89 -5.05 21.55
C PRO A 14 -1.68 -4.48 20.14
N VAL A 15 -1.70 -5.34 19.13
CA VAL A 15 -1.78 -4.94 17.73
C VAL A 15 -3.24 -4.81 17.36
N ASN A 16 -3.63 -3.61 16.96
CA ASN A 16 -4.95 -3.26 16.50
C ASN A 16 -4.92 -2.90 15.00
N GLU A 17 -6.07 -3.06 14.35
CA GLU A 17 -6.37 -2.48 13.05
C GLU A 17 -7.27 -1.26 13.25
N TYR A 18 -6.78 -0.10 12.83
CA TYR A 18 -7.45 1.19 12.88
C TYR A 18 -8.05 1.47 11.51
N THR A 19 -9.33 1.79 11.47
CA THR A 19 -10.06 2.02 10.22
C THR A 19 -10.71 3.39 10.23
N ILE A 20 -10.38 4.20 9.22
CA ILE A 20 -11.07 5.46 8.94
C ILE A 20 -12.03 5.28 7.76
N LYS A 21 -13.17 5.96 7.84
CA LYS A 21 -14.24 5.92 6.83
C LYS A 21 -14.70 7.31 6.45
N ASN A 22 -14.87 7.54 5.15
CA ASN A 22 -15.47 8.73 4.56
C ASN A 22 -16.40 8.30 3.41
N GLY A 23 -17.71 8.32 3.66
CA GLY A 23 -18.72 7.84 2.71
C GLY A 23 -18.46 6.39 2.26
N LYS A 24 -18.18 6.21 0.97
CA LYS A 24 -17.94 4.91 0.32
C LYS A 24 -16.46 4.47 0.33
N TYR A 25 -15.58 5.27 0.92
CA TYR A 25 -14.15 5.01 0.99
C TYR A 25 -13.74 4.67 2.43
N SER A 26 -12.85 3.71 2.58
CA SER A 26 -12.28 3.35 3.88
C SER A 26 -10.84 2.87 3.76
N LEU A 27 -10.03 3.22 4.76
CA LEU A 27 -8.63 2.83 4.88
C LEU A 27 -8.42 2.15 6.23
N SER A 28 -7.73 1.01 6.23
CA SER A 28 -7.35 0.28 7.46
C SER A 28 -5.84 0.14 7.56
N VAL A 29 -5.29 0.39 8.75
CA VAL A 29 -3.85 0.36 9.06
C VAL A 29 -3.61 -0.36 10.39
N ILE A 30 -2.51 -1.11 10.54
CA ILE A 30 -2.15 -1.80 11.79
C ILE A 30 -0.89 -1.20 12.42
N ASN A 31 -0.70 -1.41 13.74
CA ASN A 31 0.48 -0.92 14.48
C ASN A 31 1.82 -1.41 13.92
N ILE A 32 1.87 -2.65 13.44
CA ILE A 32 3.12 -3.29 13.00
C ILE A 32 3.51 -2.75 11.63
N GLY A 33 4.64 -2.04 11.59
CA GLY A 33 5.18 -1.38 10.40
C GLY A 33 4.30 -0.27 9.84
N ALA A 34 3.39 0.29 10.66
CA ALA A 34 2.32 1.19 10.20
C ALA A 34 1.58 0.63 8.96
N THR A 35 1.42 -0.70 8.88
CA THR A 35 1.10 -1.39 7.62
C THR A 35 -0.33 -1.13 7.15
N ILE A 36 -0.49 -0.77 5.88
CA ILE A 36 -1.82 -0.63 5.25
C ILE A 36 -2.39 -2.02 4.95
N THR A 37 -3.56 -2.31 5.49
CA THR A 37 -4.18 -3.65 5.39
C THR A 37 -5.44 -3.65 4.55
N LYS A 38 -6.17 -2.53 4.43
CA LYS A 38 -7.33 -2.43 3.53
C LYS A 38 -7.46 -1.05 2.91
N MET A 39 -7.90 -1.04 1.66
CA MET A 39 -8.49 0.12 0.99
C MET A 39 -9.82 -0.35 0.41
N ILE A 40 -10.94 0.03 1.03
CA ILE A 40 -12.27 -0.37 0.60
C ILE A 40 -12.87 0.77 -0.22
N VAL A 41 -13.23 0.43 -1.46
CA VAL A 41 -13.84 1.36 -2.43
C VAL A 41 -14.92 0.62 -3.24
N PRO A 42 -15.81 1.31 -3.96
CA PRO A 42 -16.75 0.66 -4.87
C PRO A 42 -16.00 -0.03 -6.03
N ASN A 43 -16.27 -1.32 -6.25
CA ASN A 43 -15.80 -2.02 -7.44
C ASN A 43 -16.64 -1.65 -8.68
N LYS A 44 -16.39 -2.31 -9.82
CA LYS A 44 -17.14 -2.09 -11.08
C LYS A 44 -18.66 -2.30 -10.98
N ASN A 45 -19.13 -3.04 -9.97
CA ASN A 45 -20.56 -3.30 -9.71
C ASN A 45 -21.07 -2.49 -8.50
N ASP A 46 -20.37 -1.40 -8.13
CA ASP A 46 -20.68 -0.54 -6.99
C ASP A 46 -20.72 -1.23 -5.61
N LYS A 47 -20.13 -2.43 -5.51
CA LYS A 47 -19.97 -3.14 -4.23
C LYS A 47 -18.68 -2.69 -3.54
N LEU A 48 -18.78 -2.33 -2.27
CA LEU A 48 -17.63 -1.93 -1.45
C LEU A 48 -16.74 -3.12 -1.15
N GLU A 49 -15.51 -3.11 -1.66
CA GLU A 49 -14.57 -4.20 -1.48
C GLU A 49 -13.13 -3.71 -1.33
N ASN A 50 -12.30 -4.54 -0.68
CA ASN A 50 -10.88 -4.26 -0.52
C ASN A 50 -10.14 -4.42 -1.85
N ILE A 51 -9.47 -3.37 -2.32
CA ILE A 51 -8.74 -3.34 -3.59
C ILE A 51 -7.22 -3.48 -3.45
N ILE A 52 -6.73 -3.80 -2.25
CA ILE A 52 -5.31 -4.14 -2.05
C ILE A 52 -5.16 -5.59 -1.57
N LEU A 53 -3.98 -6.15 -1.80
CA LEU A 53 -3.63 -7.44 -1.24
C LEU A 53 -3.30 -7.30 0.24
N ARG A 54 -3.78 -8.26 1.03
CA ARG A 54 -3.51 -8.37 2.46
C ARG A 54 -3.42 -9.83 2.86
N TYR A 55 -2.66 -10.13 3.91
CA TYR A 55 -2.69 -11.47 4.49
C TYR A 55 -4.07 -11.81 5.03
N TYR A 56 -4.45 -13.07 4.87
CA TYR A 56 -5.65 -13.61 5.48
C TYR A 56 -5.48 -13.70 7.00
N ASP A 57 -4.38 -14.29 7.47
CA ASP A 57 -3.97 -14.26 8.87
C ASP A 57 -3.13 -13.01 9.14
N TYR A 58 -3.58 -12.16 10.05
CA TYR A 58 -2.85 -10.95 10.39
C TYR A 58 -1.53 -11.23 11.11
N LYS A 59 -1.32 -12.42 11.67
CA LYS A 59 -0.05 -12.79 12.31
C LYS A 59 1.10 -12.88 11.30
N ASP A 60 0.80 -13.10 10.02
CA ASP A 60 1.81 -13.14 8.95
C ASP A 60 2.50 -11.78 8.77
N TYR A 61 1.86 -10.68 9.18
CA TYR A 61 2.47 -9.35 9.20
C TYR A 61 3.67 -9.22 10.15
N LYS A 62 3.91 -10.17 11.06
CA LYS A 62 5.13 -10.18 11.89
C LYS A 62 6.41 -10.33 11.07
N LEU A 63 6.34 -11.07 9.97
CA LEU A 63 7.45 -11.23 9.02
C LEU A 63 7.19 -10.46 7.72
N ASN A 64 5.91 -10.38 7.31
CA ASN A 64 5.45 -9.75 6.07
C ASN A 64 6.33 -10.13 4.85
N PRO A 65 6.47 -11.43 4.53
CA PRO A 65 7.41 -11.91 3.51
C PRO A 65 7.11 -11.45 2.08
N TYR A 66 5.92 -10.91 1.83
CA TYR A 66 5.53 -10.35 0.53
C TYR A 66 5.47 -8.81 0.53
N HIS A 67 5.86 -8.19 1.65
CA HIS A 67 5.83 -6.74 1.86
C HIS A 67 4.46 -6.11 1.61
N LEU A 68 3.37 -6.84 1.83
CA LEU A 68 2.01 -6.33 1.59
C LEU A 68 1.74 -5.14 2.50
N GLY A 69 1.54 -3.94 1.93
CA GLY A 69 1.27 -2.71 2.67
C GLY A 69 2.39 -2.24 3.59
N CYS A 70 3.61 -2.80 3.45
CA CYS A 70 4.76 -2.55 4.31
C CYS A 70 5.33 -1.15 4.10
N LEU A 71 5.67 -0.44 5.18
CA LEU A 71 6.54 0.74 5.16
C LEU A 71 7.99 0.29 4.94
N ILE A 72 8.69 0.94 4.00
CA ILE A 72 10.07 0.58 3.63
C ILE A 72 10.99 1.80 3.56
N ASP A 73 12.29 1.55 3.68
CA ASP A 73 13.33 2.43 3.16
C ASP A 73 13.62 2.04 1.70
N THR A 74 13.32 2.92 0.76
CA THR A 74 13.40 2.64 -0.67
C THR A 74 14.83 2.46 -1.17
N GLU A 75 15.83 2.92 -0.41
CA GLU A 75 17.25 2.70 -0.72
C GLU A 75 17.74 1.29 -0.31
N LYS A 76 17.01 0.60 0.58
CA LYS A 76 17.45 -0.67 1.18
C LYS A 76 16.51 -1.84 0.94
N PHE A 77 15.30 -1.62 0.40
CA PHE A 77 14.34 -2.71 0.25
C PHE A 77 14.80 -3.72 -0.83
N THR A 78 14.84 -4.99 -0.44
CA THR A 78 15.11 -6.11 -1.35
C THR A 78 14.11 -7.24 -1.11
N HIS A 79 14.06 -8.22 -2.00
CA HIS A 79 13.19 -9.40 -1.85
C HIS A 79 13.73 -10.44 -0.88
N LEU A 80 15.01 -10.35 -0.53
CA LEU A 80 15.70 -11.35 0.28
C LEU A 80 15.48 -11.11 1.78
N GLU A 81 15.05 -9.92 2.16
CA GLU A 81 14.85 -9.55 3.54
C GLU A 81 13.37 -9.30 3.86
N PRO A 82 12.90 -9.67 5.06
CA PRO A 82 11.59 -9.29 5.57
C PRO A 82 11.37 -7.77 5.52
N CYS A 83 10.13 -7.32 5.73
CA CYS A 83 9.80 -5.90 5.83
C CYS A 83 10.72 -5.18 6.84
N GLY A 84 11.58 -4.28 6.35
CA GLY A 84 12.70 -3.72 7.12
C GLY A 84 12.30 -2.72 8.21
N LEU A 85 11.11 -2.13 8.13
CA LEU A 85 10.59 -1.18 9.12
C LEU A 85 9.40 -1.74 9.90
N ASN A 86 9.44 -3.03 10.23
CA ASN A 86 8.35 -3.72 10.93
C ASN A 86 8.30 -3.47 12.45
N TYR A 87 8.57 -2.22 12.85
CA TYR A 87 8.50 -1.79 14.25
C TYR A 87 7.06 -1.73 14.76
N TYR A 88 6.89 -1.62 16.07
CA TYR A 88 5.59 -1.28 16.64
C TYR A 88 5.41 0.23 16.64
N PHE A 89 4.37 0.72 15.97
CA PHE A 89 3.98 2.13 15.96
C PHE A 89 2.78 2.34 16.90
N GLU A 90 2.88 3.35 17.77
CA GLU A 90 1.72 3.85 18.52
C GLU A 90 0.83 4.64 17.56
N CYS A 91 -0.50 4.54 17.69
CA CYS A 91 -1.44 5.23 16.83
C CYS A 91 -2.29 6.22 17.62
N THR A 92 -2.34 7.46 17.16
CA THR A 92 -3.34 8.46 17.56
C THR A 92 -4.25 8.80 16.37
N PHE A 93 -5.39 9.43 16.65
CA PHE A 93 -6.34 9.85 15.63
C PHE A 93 -6.78 11.28 15.92
N GLU A 94 -6.45 12.18 15.01
CA GLU A 94 -6.69 13.62 15.12
C GLU A 94 -7.11 14.14 13.74
N ASP A 95 -8.09 15.05 13.67
CA ASP A 95 -8.55 15.68 12.41
C ASP A 95 -8.76 14.72 11.24
N ASN A 96 -9.45 13.60 11.51
CA ASN A 96 -9.74 12.54 10.53
C ASN A 96 -8.48 11.89 9.91
N THR A 97 -7.36 11.95 10.62
CA THR A 97 -6.05 11.43 10.22
C THR A 97 -5.58 10.41 11.24
N LEU A 98 -5.16 9.23 10.78
CA LEU A 98 -4.43 8.29 11.63
C LEU A 98 -2.96 8.69 11.65
N ILE A 99 -2.38 8.84 12.84
CA ILE A 99 -0.98 9.22 13.00
C ILE A 99 -0.27 8.06 13.70
N PHE A 100 0.55 7.33 12.94
CA PHE A 100 1.37 6.24 13.44
C PHE A 100 2.77 6.77 13.75
N THR A 101 3.20 6.61 15.00
CA THR A 101 4.48 7.11 15.50
C THR A 101 5.32 5.98 16.06
N TYR A 102 6.52 5.82 15.51
CA TYR A 102 7.61 5.06 16.10
C TYR A 102 8.61 6.04 16.69
N ARG A 103 9.06 5.78 17.93
CA ARG A 103 10.10 6.56 18.60
C ARG A 103 11.07 5.64 19.32
N ASN A 104 12.35 5.96 19.23
CA ASN A 104 13.42 5.34 19.99
C ASN A 104 14.45 6.41 20.39
N ASN A 105 14.45 6.82 21.66
CA ASN A 105 15.16 8.01 22.12
C ASN A 105 14.75 9.25 21.30
N ASP A 106 15.72 9.91 20.65
CA ASP A 106 15.50 11.09 19.80
C ASP A 106 15.07 10.72 18.37
N ASP A 107 15.21 9.45 17.97
CA ASP A 107 14.87 8.99 16.62
C ASP A 107 13.37 8.71 16.48
N TYR A 108 12.80 9.09 15.33
CA TYR A 108 11.38 8.89 15.07
C TYR A 108 11.05 8.61 13.61
N ILE A 109 9.94 7.91 13.42
CA ILE A 109 9.23 7.82 12.14
C ILE A 109 7.76 8.12 12.44
N ILE A 110 7.18 9.07 11.70
CA ILE A 110 5.77 9.41 11.73
C ILE A 110 5.19 9.13 10.35
N VAL A 111 4.07 8.42 10.33
CA VAL A 111 3.27 8.23 9.11
C VAL A 111 1.86 8.68 9.38
N LYS A 112 1.37 9.61 8.55
CA LYS A 112 0.00 10.11 8.62
C LYS A 112 -0.82 9.52 7.49
N TYR A 113 -2.02 9.06 7.80
CA TYR A 113 -2.97 8.55 6.84
C TYR A 113 -4.28 9.33 6.92
N SER A 114 -4.55 10.10 5.87
CA SER A 114 -5.72 10.96 5.78
C SER A 114 -6.65 10.46 4.69
N LEU A 115 -7.96 10.53 4.92
CA LEU A 115 -8.98 10.18 3.93
C LEU A 115 -9.86 11.40 3.62
N LEU A 116 -9.59 12.03 2.48
CA LEU A 116 -10.17 13.29 2.04
C LEU A 116 -11.04 13.04 0.81
N ASN A 117 -12.37 13.00 0.99
CA ASN A 117 -13.34 12.65 -0.06
C ASN A 117 -13.04 11.28 -0.70
N ASN A 118 -12.57 11.29 -1.95
CA ASN A 118 -12.17 10.16 -2.78
C ASN A 118 -10.64 9.97 -2.83
N MET A 119 -9.88 10.67 -1.99
CA MET A 119 -8.42 10.63 -1.98
C MET A 119 -7.90 10.10 -0.65
N ILE A 120 -6.94 9.18 -0.72
CA ILE A 120 -6.08 8.81 0.41
C ILE A 120 -4.80 9.62 0.29
N LEU A 121 -4.39 10.30 1.35
CA LEU A 121 -3.11 10.98 1.46
C LEU A 121 -2.27 10.30 2.54
N ILE A 122 -1.05 9.94 2.20
CA ILE A 122 -0.05 9.35 3.10
C ILE A 122 1.11 10.31 3.18
N GLU A 123 1.44 10.78 4.37
CA GLU A 123 2.58 11.68 4.60
C GLU A 123 3.59 11.01 5.52
N TYR A 124 4.87 11.22 5.23
CA TYR A 124 5.96 10.64 5.99
C TYR A 124 6.83 11.74 6.58
N ASP A 125 7.21 11.57 7.85
CA ASP A 125 8.15 12.45 8.53
C ASP A 125 9.10 11.63 9.39
N THR A 126 10.38 11.96 9.35
CA THR A 126 11.43 11.17 9.99
C THR A 126 12.71 12.00 10.10
N ASN A 127 13.44 11.81 11.20
CA ASN A 127 14.82 12.32 11.32
C ASN A 127 15.87 11.31 10.85
N PHE A 128 15.48 10.07 10.51
CA PHE A 128 16.37 9.09 9.92
C PHE A 128 16.79 9.54 8.51
N PRO A 129 18.04 9.28 8.08
CA PRO A 129 18.50 9.62 6.74
C PRO A 129 18.02 8.63 5.66
N ILE A 130 16.77 8.18 5.72
CA ILE A 130 16.17 7.16 4.84
C ILE A 130 15.13 7.76 3.88
N ASN A 131 14.71 7.00 2.87
CA ASN A 131 13.61 7.39 2.00
C ASN A 131 12.39 6.51 2.21
N LEU A 132 11.32 7.05 2.80
CA LEU A 132 10.14 6.26 3.15
C LEU A 132 9.17 6.13 1.98
N SER A 133 8.60 4.93 1.84
CA SER A 133 7.44 4.68 1.00
C SER A 133 6.72 3.42 1.46
N HIS A 134 5.58 3.13 0.83
CA HIS A 134 4.83 1.89 1.03
C HIS A 134 4.94 0.97 -0.17
N VAL A 135 5.02 -0.33 0.10
CA VAL A 135 4.80 -1.37 -0.89
C VAL A 135 3.32 -1.75 -0.90
N ILE A 136 2.56 -1.29 -1.90
CA ILE A 136 1.12 -1.56 -1.97
C ILE A 136 0.81 -2.40 -3.20
N PHE A 137 0.25 -3.59 -2.99
CA PHE A 137 -0.22 -4.45 -4.07
C PHE A 137 -1.68 -4.19 -4.36
N PHE A 138 -1.98 -3.56 -5.49
CA PHE A 138 -3.35 -3.26 -5.91
C PHE A 138 -3.97 -4.38 -6.76
N ASN A 139 -5.26 -4.62 -6.53
CA ASN A 139 -6.14 -5.37 -7.40
C ASN A 139 -7.55 -4.79 -7.28
N LEU A 140 -7.96 -4.01 -8.28
CA LEU A 140 -9.21 -3.24 -8.25
C LEU A 140 -10.46 -4.12 -8.30
N SER A 141 -10.33 -5.43 -8.58
CA SER A 141 -11.49 -6.34 -8.71
C SER A 141 -12.24 -6.57 -7.42
N GLY A 142 -11.64 -6.19 -6.29
CA GLY A 142 -12.19 -6.37 -4.97
C GLY A 142 -11.94 -7.79 -4.49
N ASN A 143 -11.10 -7.92 -3.47
CA ASN A 143 -10.73 -9.20 -2.86
C ASN A 143 -10.19 -10.25 -3.84
N LEU A 144 -9.36 -9.83 -4.82
CA LEU A 144 -8.68 -10.74 -5.76
C LEU A 144 -9.66 -11.60 -6.59
N LYS A 145 -10.79 -11.04 -7.02
CA LYS A 145 -11.75 -11.77 -7.87
C LYS A 145 -11.21 -12.06 -9.26
N GLU A 146 -10.42 -11.15 -9.81
CA GLU A 146 -9.87 -11.22 -11.15
C GLU A 146 -8.37 -11.00 -11.14
N SER A 147 -7.70 -11.51 -12.18
CA SER A 147 -6.27 -11.24 -12.40
C SER A 147 -6.04 -9.77 -12.78
N ILE A 148 -4.85 -9.25 -12.44
CA ILE A 148 -4.45 -7.91 -12.87
C ILE A 148 -4.38 -7.75 -14.40
N LEU A 149 -4.36 -8.85 -15.17
CA LEU A 149 -4.42 -8.81 -16.64
C LEU A 149 -5.70 -8.12 -17.18
N LYS A 150 -6.73 -7.97 -16.34
CA LYS A 150 -7.96 -7.18 -16.62
C LYS A 150 -7.83 -5.68 -16.32
N HIS A 151 -6.66 -5.23 -15.88
CA HIS A 151 -6.36 -3.84 -15.57
C HIS A 151 -5.43 -3.24 -16.63
N GLN A 152 -5.38 -1.92 -16.65
CA GLN A 152 -4.45 -1.14 -17.44
C GLN A 152 -3.71 -0.18 -16.49
N LEU A 153 -2.38 -0.23 -16.55
CA LEU A 153 -1.49 0.66 -15.82
C LEU A 153 -0.81 1.60 -16.83
N GLU A 154 -0.94 2.89 -16.59
CA GLU A 154 -0.31 3.97 -17.35
C GLU A 154 0.66 4.71 -16.43
N ILE A 155 1.87 4.98 -16.92
CA ILE A 155 2.84 5.88 -16.31
C ILE A 155 3.13 6.95 -17.35
N GLY A 156 2.54 8.13 -17.15
CA GLY A 156 2.60 9.23 -18.10
C GLY A 156 1.83 8.84 -19.35
N SER A 157 2.46 8.94 -20.52
CA SER A 157 1.88 8.48 -21.79
C SER A 157 2.10 6.98 -22.07
N LYS A 158 2.91 6.28 -21.27
CA LYS A 158 3.26 4.88 -21.51
C LYS A 158 2.27 3.93 -20.81
N THR A 159 1.68 3.01 -21.58
CA THR A 159 0.98 1.85 -21.02
C THR A 159 1.99 0.74 -20.70
N ILE A 160 1.91 0.16 -19.50
CA ILE A 160 2.79 -0.92 -19.04
C ILE A 160 2.22 -2.28 -19.44
N ASP A 161 3.05 -3.14 -20.03
CA ASP A 161 2.67 -4.54 -20.31
C ASP A 161 2.99 -5.42 -19.09
N PHE A 162 1.96 -6.04 -18.53
CA PHE A 162 2.13 -6.94 -17.38
C PHE A 162 2.83 -8.25 -17.72
N LYS A 163 3.01 -8.57 -19.01
CA LYS A 163 3.79 -9.74 -19.44
C LYS A 163 5.30 -9.49 -19.44
N GLU A 164 5.76 -8.27 -19.16
CA GLU A 164 7.17 -7.99 -18.95
C GLU A 164 7.74 -8.88 -17.83
N ASP A 165 8.93 -9.45 -18.05
CA ASP A 165 9.55 -10.30 -17.03
C ASP A 165 10.16 -9.49 -15.89
N ILE A 166 9.41 -9.36 -14.80
CA ILE A 166 9.84 -8.70 -13.56
C ILE A 166 9.99 -9.76 -12.47
N SER A 167 11.23 -10.05 -12.07
CA SER A 167 11.54 -11.04 -11.02
C SER A 167 11.00 -10.62 -9.65
N TYR A 168 11.20 -9.34 -9.31
CA TYR A 168 10.77 -8.77 -8.04
C TYR A 168 10.12 -7.40 -8.24
N PHE A 169 10.90 -6.31 -8.12
CA PHE A 169 10.50 -4.95 -8.44
C PHE A 169 11.42 -4.40 -9.52
N ARG A 170 10.83 -3.76 -10.53
CA ARG A 170 11.58 -3.05 -11.58
C ARG A 170 11.40 -1.55 -11.38
N HIS A 171 12.50 -0.82 -11.45
CA HIS A 171 12.52 0.64 -11.43
C HIS A 171 12.07 1.21 -12.78
N PHE A 172 11.18 2.19 -12.73
CA PHE A 172 10.70 3.00 -13.85
C PHE A 172 11.05 4.45 -13.55
N LEU A 173 11.94 5.02 -14.38
CA LEU A 173 12.31 6.43 -14.29
C LEU A 173 11.15 7.29 -14.75
N ASN A 174 10.74 8.22 -13.88
CA ASN A 174 9.88 9.30 -14.30
C ASN A 174 10.73 10.48 -14.78
N LYS A 175 10.74 10.73 -16.10
CA LYS A 175 11.50 11.85 -16.69
C LYS A 175 10.74 13.18 -16.67
N ASP A 176 9.42 13.10 -16.59
CA ASP A 176 8.54 14.27 -16.65
C ASP A 176 7.96 14.47 -15.24
N ASN A 177 8.34 15.55 -14.55
CA ASN A 177 7.93 15.87 -13.16
C ASN A 177 6.40 15.98 -12.95
N GLU A 178 5.58 15.69 -13.96
CA GLU A 178 4.12 15.72 -13.97
C GLU A 178 3.48 14.33 -14.14
N THR A 179 4.27 13.26 -14.23
CA THR A 179 3.72 11.94 -14.52
C THR A 179 2.92 11.41 -13.34
N LEU A 180 1.61 11.34 -13.52
CA LEU A 180 0.68 10.57 -12.70
C LEU A 180 0.77 9.10 -13.08
N LEU A 181 0.83 8.21 -12.09
CA LEU A 181 0.56 6.79 -12.31
C LEU A 181 -0.96 6.61 -12.31
N LYS A 182 -1.49 5.98 -13.35
CA LYS A 182 -2.93 5.72 -13.46
C LYS A 182 -3.18 4.23 -13.58
N LEU A 183 -3.93 3.68 -12.62
CA LEU A 183 -4.40 2.29 -12.67
C LEU A 183 -5.92 2.27 -12.83
N LYS A 184 -6.42 1.49 -13.80
CA LYS A 184 -7.86 1.34 -14.04
C LYS A 184 -8.22 -0.06 -14.50
N PHE A 185 -9.50 -0.39 -14.43
CA PHE A 185 -10.04 -1.52 -15.19
C PHE A 185 -10.00 -1.28 -16.70
N LYS A 186 -9.78 -2.35 -17.48
CA LYS A 186 -9.97 -2.31 -18.94
C LYS A 186 -11.43 -2.13 -19.30
N ASP A 187 -12.30 -2.89 -18.64
CA ASP A 187 -13.74 -2.88 -18.85
C ASP A 187 -14.38 -2.20 -17.64
N ASN A 188 -14.71 -0.90 -17.76
CA ASN A 188 -15.39 -0.01 -16.79
C ASN A 188 -15.29 -0.36 -15.28
N GLY A 189 -14.87 0.60 -14.47
CA GLY A 189 -14.86 0.45 -13.01
C GLY A 189 -14.00 1.49 -12.35
N ILE A 190 -13.81 1.34 -11.04
CA ILE A 190 -12.94 2.25 -10.31
C ILE A 190 -11.51 2.18 -10.86
N GLY A 191 -10.88 3.34 -10.96
CA GLY A 191 -9.46 3.51 -11.14
C GLY A 191 -8.93 4.47 -10.09
N PHE A 192 -7.63 4.69 -10.10
CA PHE A 192 -7.00 5.76 -9.33
C PHE A 192 -5.86 6.40 -10.08
N ASN A 193 -5.61 7.67 -9.75
CA ASN A 193 -4.36 8.34 -10.03
C ASN A 193 -3.51 8.31 -8.75
N LEU A 194 -2.23 8.04 -8.88
CA LEU A 194 -1.26 8.09 -7.79
C LEU A 194 -0.22 9.16 -8.09
N ASP A 195 -0.03 10.04 -7.12
CA ASP A 195 0.99 11.07 -7.14
C ASP A 195 1.88 10.96 -5.89
N ALA A 196 3.17 11.14 -6.09
CA ALA A 196 4.18 11.22 -5.04
C ALA A 196 5.28 12.22 -5.42
N LEU A 197 4.98 13.25 -6.24
CA LEU A 197 5.97 14.13 -6.90
C LEU A 197 7.03 13.34 -7.70
N ASN A 198 6.56 12.20 -8.21
CA ASN A 198 7.24 11.04 -8.75
C ASN A 198 8.64 11.28 -9.36
N ARG A 199 9.70 10.80 -8.70
CA ARG A 199 11.00 10.54 -9.37
C ARG A 199 11.16 9.07 -9.74
N ASP A 200 10.91 8.19 -8.77
CA ASP A 200 11.14 6.76 -8.90
C ASP A 200 9.86 5.97 -8.60
N ILE A 201 9.43 5.16 -9.57
CA ILE A 201 8.33 4.22 -9.42
C ILE A 201 8.91 2.83 -9.54
N TYR A 202 8.56 1.94 -8.62
CA TYR A 202 8.91 0.53 -8.71
C TYR A 202 7.65 -0.31 -8.85
N LEU A 203 7.66 -1.22 -9.82
CA LEU A 203 6.53 -2.11 -10.08
C LEU A 203 6.89 -3.57 -9.87
N SER A 204 5.93 -4.33 -9.33
CA SER A 204 5.96 -5.79 -9.26
C SER A 204 4.64 -6.39 -9.71
N PHE A 205 4.70 -7.57 -10.34
CA PHE A 205 3.50 -8.35 -10.69
C PHE A 205 3.38 -9.64 -9.87
N GLY A 206 4.21 -9.79 -8.82
CA GLY A 206 4.14 -10.90 -7.87
C GLY A 206 4.72 -12.22 -8.40
N LYS A 207 5.77 -12.19 -9.23
CA LYS A 207 6.43 -13.40 -9.74
C LYS A 207 7.02 -14.28 -8.63
N TYR A 208 7.44 -13.66 -7.53
CA TYR A 208 8.00 -14.31 -6.34
C TYR A 208 6.92 -14.85 -5.38
N PHE A 209 5.63 -14.59 -5.63
CA PHE A 209 4.57 -15.17 -4.80
C PHE A 209 4.56 -16.69 -4.93
N ASN A 210 4.38 -17.35 -3.80
CA ASN A 210 4.35 -18.80 -3.68
C ASN A 210 3.06 -19.25 -2.95
N LYS A 211 2.91 -20.55 -2.72
CA LYS A 211 1.67 -21.11 -2.13
C LYS A 211 1.68 -21.16 -0.59
N GLU A 212 2.69 -20.58 0.06
CA GLU A 212 2.86 -20.69 1.51
C GLU A 212 1.88 -19.80 2.29
N PHE A 213 1.49 -18.65 1.71
CA PHE A 213 0.65 -17.67 2.40
C PHE A 213 -0.70 -17.47 1.72
N PHE A 214 -1.72 -17.34 2.55
CA PHE A 214 -3.06 -16.99 2.10
C PHE A 214 -3.30 -15.49 2.18
N ILE A 215 -3.90 -14.94 1.13
CA ILE A 215 -4.28 -13.54 1.00
C ILE A 215 -5.80 -13.43 0.80
N ASN A 216 -6.36 -12.23 0.95
CA ASN A 216 -7.75 -11.83 0.62
C ASN A 216 -8.76 -12.99 0.48
N LYS A 217 -9.53 -13.29 1.54
CA LYS A 217 -10.54 -14.38 1.56
C LYS A 217 -9.96 -15.79 1.31
N LYS A 218 -8.77 -16.08 1.86
CA LYS A 218 -8.06 -17.38 1.74
C LYS A 218 -7.65 -17.78 0.33
N ASN A 219 -7.48 -16.81 -0.56
CA ASN A 219 -6.87 -17.06 -1.86
C ASN A 219 -5.36 -17.24 -1.72
N VAL A 220 -4.74 -17.92 -2.68
CA VAL A 220 -3.28 -18.05 -2.74
C VAL A 220 -2.70 -16.91 -3.59
N ALA A 221 -1.63 -16.28 -3.10
CA ALA A 221 -0.89 -15.30 -3.87
C ALA A 221 -0.15 -15.98 -5.03
N ARG A 222 -0.23 -15.41 -6.21
CA ARG A 222 0.44 -15.90 -7.43
C ARG A 222 0.77 -14.76 -8.38
N LEU A 223 1.59 -15.03 -9.37
CA LEU A 223 1.82 -14.12 -10.49
C LEU A 223 0.47 -13.55 -11.00
N TYR A 224 0.43 -12.23 -11.15
CA TYR A 224 -0.76 -11.46 -11.56
C TYR A 224 -1.90 -11.39 -10.53
N SER A 225 -1.64 -11.64 -9.25
CA SER A 225 -2.62 -11.40 -8.18
C SER A 225 -2.74 -9.92 -7.82
N GLY A 226 -1.64 -9.17 -7.93
CA GLY A 226 -1.63 -7.75 -7.59
C GLY A 226 -0.52 -7.01 -8.32
N ILE A 227 -0.72 -5.71 -8.52
CA ILE A 227 0.30 -4.78 -9.02
C ILE A 227 0.93 -4.14 -7.80
N GLY A 228 2.12 -4.59 -7.43
CA GLY A 228 2.94 -3.98 -6.39
C GLY A 228 3.45 -2.64 -6.89
N ILE A 229 3.18 -1.57 -6.15
CA ILE A 229 3.62 -0.21 -6.45
C ILE A 229 4.38 0.31 -5.24
N VAL A 230 5.56 0.86 -5.50
CA VAL A 230 6.30 1.76 -4.61
C VAL A 230 6.51 3.06 -5.37
N ALA A 231 6.11 4.18 -4.79
CA ALA A 231 6.33 5.50 -5.38
C ALA A 231 7.08 6.37 -4.39
N CYS A 232 8.18 6.97 -4.85
CA CYS A 232 9.11 7.71 -3.98
C CYS A 232 9.04 9.20 -4.28
N GLY A 233 8.75 9.99 -3.24
CA GLY A 233 8.87 11.45 -3.25
C GLY A 233 10.27 11.94 -2.87
N LYS A 234 10.47 13.26 -2.90
CA LYS A 234 11.73 13.88 -2.47
C LYS A 234 11.88 13.74 -0.94
N LYS A 235 13.13 13.58 -0.47
CA LYS A 235 13.48 13.48 0.96
C LYS A 235 12.92 14.62 1.83
N GLN A 236 12.81 15.82 1.26
CA GLN A 236 12.09 16.94 1.86
C GLN A 236 10.66 16.92 1.30
N ASN A 237 9.68 16.57 2.13
CA ASN A 237 8.25 16.42 1.80
C ASN A 237 7.88 15.11 1.07
N GLN A 238 8.03 13.98 1.76
CA GLN A 238 7.60 12.67 1.28
C GLN A 238 6.10 12.48 1.50
N PHE A 239 5.36 12.30 0.42
CA PHE A 239 3.96 11.89 0.47
C PHE A 239 3.62 10.93 -0.67
N MET A 240 2.47 10.28 -0.54
CA MET A 240 1.80 9.54 -1.60
C MET A 240 0.30 9.86 -1.53
N SER A 241 -0.28 10.34 -2.62
CA SER A 241 -1.72 10.51 -2.76
C SER A 241 -2.29 9.48 -3.74
N ILE A 242 -3.47 8.97 -3.43
CA ILE A 242 -4.21 8.02 -4.27
C ILE A 242 -5.63 8.56 -4.41
N GLU A 243 -5.92 9.13 -5.57
CA GLU A 243 -7.23 9.72 -5.87
C GLU A 243 -8.05 8.78 -6.75
N PHE A 244 -9.20 8.33 -6.25
CA PHE A 244 -10.08 7.39 -6.94
C PHE A 244 -11.02 8.10 -7.93
N PHE A 245 -11.19 7.51 -9.11
CA PHE A 245 -12.17 7.92 -10.12
C PHE A 245 -12.96 6.72 -10.65
N LYS A 246 -14.07 6.96 -11.35
CA LYS A 246 -14.88 5.93 -12.01
C LYS A 246 -14.89 6.15 -13.52
#